data_AF-A0A1Q6PTN0-F1
#
_entry.id   AF-A0A1Q6PTN0-F1
#
_cell.length_a   1.000
_cell.length_b   1.000
_cell.length_c   1.000
_cell.angle_alpha   90.00
_cell.angle_beta   90.00
_cell.angle_gamma   90.00
#
_symmetry.space_group_name_H-M   'P 1'
#
loop_
_entity.id
_entity.type
_entity.pdbx_description
1 polymer ?
#
loop_
_entity_poly.entity_id
_entity_poly.type
_entity_poly.pdbx_seq_one_letter_code
_entity_poly.pdbx_strand_id
1 'polypeptide(L)'
;MQCGDYTYRAIDTGAEIMEYYGQGGEITLPETLDSLPVVSVGLCAFIMRTDLTAVTLPKTLRHIGGSAFEGCSALTSITLNDGLETIEYRAFASCTALREIAFPDSVTAVGGAVLSGCTALNSVHLPNTLTVLPMQALMNCTSLEFLNLPDTLTRIDHEALRGCTHLTALAIPASVREIGHDALTGCSRLNALTLPAPFSAYARDLRVGLGLMTEGDTLIVGSYLGQAEKGSTYSVIEYIGSDTELIIPAFIEGCRVTKFNQRILEDMDSLRILSVPTGFVVEPTLVPEGAQVVVRPQV
;
A
#
# COMPACT_ATOMS: atom_id res chain seq x y z
N MET A 1 28.54 19.52 -3.16
CA MET A 1 28.85 20.62 -4.11
C MET A 1 27.65 21.53 -4.18
N GLN A 2 27.80 22.75 -4.71
CA GLN A 2 26.73 23.73 -4.78
C GLN A 2 26.71 24.35 -6.18
N CYS A 3 25.54 24.40 -6.83
CA CYS A 3 25.36 25.00 -8.14
C CYS A 3 23.98 25.65 -8.20
N GLY A 4 23.95 26.98 -8.36
CA GLY A 4 22.72 27.77 -8.31
C GLY A 4 22.01 27.63 -6.96
N ASP A 5 20.76 27.19 -7.01
CA ASP A 5 19.86 27.01 -5.86
C ASP A 5 19.89 25.59 -5.25
N TYR A 6 20.84 24.75 -5.70
CA TYR A 6 20.92 23.34 -5.35
C TYR A 6 22.22 23.02 -4.64
N THR A 7 22.17 22.16 -3.61
CA THR A 7 23.33 21.34 -3.24
C THR A 7 23.18 19.99 -3.90
N TYR A 8 24.30 19.39 -4.30
CA TYR A 8 24.30 18.11 -4.98
C TYR A 8 25.57 17.32 -4.68
N ARG A 9 25.51 16.01 -4.90
CA ARG A 9 26.69 15.13 -4.93
C ARG A 9 26.84 14.49 -6.30
N ALA A 10 28.08 14.31 -6.73
CA ALA A 10 28.37 13.48 -7.90
C ALA A 10 28.22 12.01 -7.51
N ILE A 11 27.58 11.26 -8.39
CA ILE A 11 27.48 9.80 -8.37
C ILE A 11 27.96 9.27 -9.73
N ASP A 12 28.16 7.96 -9.85
CA ASP A 12 28.76 7.35 -11.04
C ASP A 12 28.02 7.70 -12.35
N THR A 13 26.72 7.95 -12.27
CA THR A 13 25.84 8.20 -13.43
C THR A 13 25.48 9.67 -13.63
N GLY A 14 25.86 10.58 -12.73
CA GLY A 14 25.50 12.00 -12.83
C GLY A 14 25.50 12.74 -11.49
N ALA A 15 24.60 13.71 -11.36
CA ALA A 15 24.38 14.48 -10.14
C ALA A 15 23.09 14.05 -9.43
N GLU A 16 23.18 13.92 -8.12
CA GLU A 16 22.02 13.80 -7.22
C GLU A 16 21.83 15.10 -6.44
N ILE A 17 20.64 15.69 -6.57
CA ILE A 17 20.25 16.88 -5.79
C ILE A 17 20.05 16.46 -4.34
N MET A 18 20.76 17.10 -3.42
CA MET A 18 20.67 16.81 -1.98
C MET A 18 19.75 17.78 -1.25
N GLU A 19 19.68 19.03 -1.70
CA GLU A 19 18.87 20.07 -1.07
C GLU A 19 18.57 21.21 -2.05
N TYR A 20 17.38 21.79 -1.97
CA TYR A 20 16.97 22.99 -2.69
C TYR A 20 16.64 24.15 -1.74
N TYR A 21 17.34 25.28 -1.94
CA TYR A 21 17.20 26.51 -1.14
C TYR A 21 16.83 27.73 -2.00
N GLY A 22 16.42 27.52 -3.25
CA GLY A 22 15.97 28.58 -4.14
C GLY A 22 14.62 29.18 -3.76
N GLN A 23 14.09 30.05 -4.62
CA GLN A 23 12.78 30.68 -4.41
C GLN A 23 11.61 29.70 -4.61
N GLY A 24 10.45 30.02 -4.03
CA GLY A 24 9.21 29.30 -4.27
C GLY A 24 8.60 29.56 -5.65
N GLY A 25 7.38 29.09 -5.84
CA GLY A 25 6.61 29.19 -7.07
C GLY A 25 6.82 28.00 -7.99
N GLU A 26 6.73 28.25 -9.29
CA GLU A 26 6.97 27.25 -10.32
C GLU A 26 8.47 27.16 -10.62
N ILE A 27 9.01 25.93 -10.58
CA ILE A 27 10.42 25.68 -10.86
C ILE A 27 10.58 24.59 -11.92
N THR A 28 11.67 24.72 -12.69
CA THR A 28 12.16 23.66 -13.57
C THR A 28 13.54 23.24 -13.05
N LEU A 29 13.68 21.97 -12.70
CA LEU A 29 14.97 21.43 -12.28
C LEU A 29 15.95 21.45 -13.47
N PRO A 30 17.23 21.80 -13.26
CA PRO A 30 18.19 21.87 -14.35
C PRO A 30 18.51 20.48 -14.90
N GLU A 31 18.74 20.39 -16.22
CA GLU A 31 19.20 19.15 -16.88
C GLU A 31 20.61 18.75 -16.41
N THR A 32 21.42 19.72 -16.00
CA THR A 32 22.78 19.48 -15.51
C THR A 32 23.15 20.38 -14.33
N LEU A 33 23.95 19.87 -13.40
CA LEU A 33 24.64 20.65 -12.37
C LEU A 33 26.15 20.51 -12.58
N ASP A 34 26.83 21.63 -12.85
CA ASP A 34 28.26 21.67 -13.21
C ASP A 34 28.64 20.64 -14.30
N SER A 35 27.85 20.59 -15.38
CA SER A 35 27.98 19.66 -16.52
C SER A 35 27.68 18.19 -16.22
N LEU A 36 27.31 17.83 -14.99
CA LEU A 36 26.84 16.48 -14.66
C LEU A 36 25.32 16.41 -14.88
N PRO A 37 24.79 15.41 -15.60
CA PRO A 37 23.35 15.27 -15.80
C PRO A 37 22.64 15.06 -14.46
N VAL A 38 21.52 15.74 -14.23
CA VAL A 38 20.72 15.53 -13.01
C VAL A 38 19.93 14.24 -13.18
N VAL A 39 20.33 13.22 -12.44
CA VAL A 39 19.78 11.86 -12.57
C VAL A 39 18.97 11.42 -11.35
N SER A 40 19.15 12.10 -10.20
CA SER A 40 18.46 11.76 -8.96
C SER A 40 18.07 13.00 -8.16
N VAL A 41 16.90 12.96 -7.54
CA VAL A 41 16.53 13.83 -6.42
C VAL A 41 16.69 13.01 -5.15
N GLY A 42 17.58 13.42 -4.25
CA GLY A 42 17.92 12.69 -3.05
C GLY A 42 16.86 12.78 -1.94
N LEU A 43 17.10 11.99 -0.88
CA LEU A 43 16.29 11.96 0.33
C LEU A 43 16.04 13.38 0.87
N CYS A 44 14.77 13.73 1.05
CA CYS A 44 14.32 15.01 1.62
C CYS A 44 14.76 16.28 0.85
N ALA A 45 15.20 16.20 -0.41
CA ALA A 45 15.82 17.34 -1.10
C ALA A 45 14.95 18.61 -1.21
N PHE A 46 13.63 18.45 -1.25
CA PHE A 46 12.63 19.53 -1.28
C PHE A 46 11.62 19.41 -0.11
N ILE A 47 11.97 18.69 0.97
CA ILE A 47 11.05 18.46 2.09
C ILE A 47 10.52 19.79 2.66
N MET A 48 9.22 19.86 2.92
CA MET A 48 8.53 21.01 3.51
C MET A 48 8.71 22.34 2.75
N ARG A 49 8.99 22.31 1.44
CA ARG A 49 8.95 23.51 0.59
C ARG A 49 7.51 23.93 0.31
N THR A 50 6.90 24.57 1.30
CA THR A 50 5.50 25.04 1.30
C THR A 50 5.23 26.23 0.37
N ASP A 51 6.27 26.72 -0.30
CA ASP A 51 6.22 27.81 -1.27
C ASP A 51 6.30 27.35 -2.72
N LEU A 52 6.61 26.07 -3.00
CA LEU A 52 6.61 25.52 -4.36
C LEU A 52 5.19 25.24 -4.83
N THR A 53 4.84 25.73 -6.03
CA THR A 53 3.50 25.57 -6.61
C THR A 53 3.47 24.60 -7.79
N ALA A 54 4.58 24.46 -8.51
CA ALA A 54 4.74 23.52 -9.61
C ALA A 54 6.20 23.11 -9.81
N VAL A 55 6.45 21.87 -10.20
CA VAL A 55 7.80 21.34 -10.45
C VAL A 55 7.84 20.60 -11.78
N THR A 56 8.80 20.95 -12.64
CA THR A 56 9.12 20.20 -13.87
C THR A 56 10.46 19.49 -13.70
N LEU A 57 10.47 18.18 -13.92
CA LEU A 57 11.67 17.34 -13.80
C LEU A 57 12.51 17.34 -15.10
N PRO A 58 13.84 17.21 -15.01
CA PRO A 58 14.69 17.14 -16.20
C PRO A 58 14.55 15.77 -16.87
N LYS A 59 14.80 15.71 -18.19
CA LYS A 59 14.65 14.46 -18.96
C LYS A 59 15.63 13.37 -18.53
N THR A 60 16.76 13.77 -17.95
CA THR A 60 17.80 12.86 -17.43
C THR A 60 17.43 12.23 -16.10
N LEU A 61 16.40 12.70 -15.40
CA LEU A 61 16.05 12.17 -14.09
C LEU A 61 15.59 10.71 -14.17
N ARG A 62 16.07 9.88 -13.25
CA ARG A 62 15.74 8.45 -13.12
C ARG A 62 15.19 8.10 -11.75
N HIS A 63 15.57 8.84 -10.71
CA HIS A 63 15.23 8.48 -9.32
C HIS A 63 14.68 9.68 -8.53
N ILE A 64 13.62 9.44 -7.77
CA ILE A 64 13.11 10.35 -6.74
C ILE A 64 13.22 9.63 -5.39
N GLY A 65 14.07 10.15 -4.52
CA GLY A 65 14.38 9.61 -3.21
C GLY A 65 13.28 9.79 -2.17
N GLY A 66 13.43 9.10 -1.06
CA GLY A 66 12.45 9.10 0.03
C GLY A 66 12.14 10.52 0.51
N SER A 67 10.87 10.81 0.78
CA SER A 67 10.40 12.10 1.29
C SER A 67 10.87 13.32 0.46
N ALA A 68 11.29 13.14 -0.80
CA ALA A 68 11.92 14.20 -1.60
C ALA A 68 11.08 15.47 -1.68
N PHE A 69 9.76 15.36 -1.82
CA PHE A 69 8.81 16.46 -1.85
C PHE A 69 7.78 16.38 -0.71
N GLU A 70 8.06 15.62 0.36
CA GLU A 70 7.12 15.46 1.48
C GLU A 70 6.77 16.83 2.09
N GLY A 71 5.49 17.13 2.23
CA GLY A 71 5.01 18.36 2.84
C GLY A 71 5.14 19.62 1.98
N CYS A 72 5.39 19.50 0.67
CA CYS A 72 5.26 20.62 -0.28
C CYS A 72 3.78 21.02 -0.43
N SER A 73 3.21 21.64 0.60
CA SER A 73 1.76 21.81 0.76
C SER A 73 1.11 22.78 -0.23
N ALA A 74 1.89 23.62 -0.92
CA ALA A 74 1.41 24.48 -2.00
C ALA A 74 1.58 23.84 -3.39
N LEU A 75 2.20 22.67 -3.50
CA LEU A 75 2.48 22.01 -4.79
C LEU A 75 1.18 21.55 -5.42
N THR A 76 0.78 22.20 -6.50
CA THR A 76 -0.48 21.90 -7.21
C THR A 76 -0.31 20.92 -8.36
N SER A 77 0.90 20.87 -8.94
CA SER A 77 1.24 20.01 -10.08
C SER A 77 2.71 19.62 -10.06
N ILE A 78 3.01 18.41 -10.52
CA ILE A 78 4.37 17.97 -10.81
C ILE A 78 4.36 17.17 -12.12
N THR A 79 5.26 17.54 -13.04
CA THR A 79 5.40 16.83 -14.32
C THR A 79 6.57 15.85 -14.22
N LEU A 80 6.23 14.55 -14.15
CA LEU A 80 7.21 13.46 -14.17
C LEU A 80 7.71 13.22 -15.61
N ASN A 81 8.95 12.80 -15.78
CA ASN A 81 9.53 12.53 -17.11
C ASN A 81 9.41 11.04 -17.50
N ASP A 82 9.25 10.75 -18.79
CA ASP A 82 9.08 9.38 -19.35
C ASP A 82 10.25 8.42 -19.12
N GLY A 83 11.36 8.90 -18.55
CA GLY A 83 12.53 8.08 -18.20
C GLY A 83 12.60 7.74 -16.71
N LEU A 84 11.65 8.18 -15.89
CA LEU A 84 11.69 7.99 -14.44
C LEU A 84 11.52 6.51 -14.07
N GLU A 85 12.41 5.96 -13.25
CA GLU A 85 12.48 4.52 -12.97
C GLU A 85 11.99 4.20 -11.55
N THR A 86 12.36 5.01 -10.56
CA THR A 86 12.06 4.75 -9.15
C THR A 86 11.55 5.98 -8.41
N ILE A 87 10.55 5.76 -7.55
CA ILE A 87 9.98 6.76 -6.66
C ILE A 87 9.86 6.13 -5.27
N GLU A 88 10.58 6.66 -4.29
CA GLU A 88 10.74 6.02 -2.99
C GLU A 88 9.66 6.42 -1.97
N TYR A 89 9.81 5.87 -0.75
CA TYR A 89 8.90 6.04 0.38
C TYR A 89 8.56 7.52 0.62
N ARG A 90 7.26 7.84 0.73
CA ARG A 90 6.75 9.20 1.02
C ARG A 90 7.17 10.31 0.06
N ALA A 91 7.65 10.01 -1.15
CA ALA A 91 8.19 11.02 -2.06
C ALA A 91 7.29 12.26 -2.25
N PHE A 92 5.95 12.09 -2.26
CA PHE A 92 4.97 13.18 -2.37
C PHE A 92 3.98 13.24 -1.19
N ALA A 93 4.31 12.61 -0.05
CA ALA A 93 3.40 12.59 1.09
C ALA A 93 3.07 14.01 1.56
N SER A 94 1.83 14.25 2.00
CA SER A 94 1.35 15.55 2.48
C SER A 94 1.49 16.71 1.50
N CYS A 95 1.57 16.46 0.18
CA CYS A 95 1.38 17.49 -0.84
C CYS A 95 -0.12 17.83 -0.95
N THR A 96 -0.66 18.53 0.05
CA THR A 96 -2.10 18.70 0.25
C THR A 96 -2.81 19.49 -0.85
N ALA A 97 -2.07 20.26 -1.67
CA ALA A 97 -2.62 20.99 -2.82
C ALA A 97 -2.50 20.23 -4.15
N LEU A 98 -1.82 19.08 -4.20
CA LEU A 98 -1.58 18.31 -5.43
C LEU A 98 -2.90 17.74 -5.93
N ARG A 99 -3.29 18.09 -7.15
CA ARG A 99 -4.62 17.72 -7.72
C ARG A 99 -4.58 16.48 -8.59
N GLU A 100 -3.48 16.33 -9.32
CA GLU A 100 -3.27 15.24 -10.27
C GLU A 100 -1.79 14.86 -10.31
N ILE A 101 -1.53 13.60 -10.59
CA ILE A 101 -0.20 13.09 -10.89
C ILE A 101 -0.32 11.90 -11.85
N ALA A 102 0.56 11.86 -12.84
CA ALA A 102 0.65 10.76 -13.79
C ALA A 102 2.04 10.11 -13.70
N PHE A 103 2.06 8.89 -13.20
CA PHE A 103 3.26 8.06 -13.17
C PHE A 103 3.54 7.54 -14.58
N PRO A 104 4.75 7.75 -15.15
CA PRO A 104 5.09 7.21 -16.45
C PRO A 104 5.30 5.69 -16.36
N ASP A 105 5.00 4.98 -17.44
CA ASP A 105 5.14 3.51 -17.53
C ASP A 105 6.59 3.01 -17.37
N SER A 106 7.58 3.91 -17.42
CA SER A 106 8.98 3.61 -17.10
C SER A 106 9.22 3.34 -15.61
N VAL A 107 8.31 3.77 -14.73
CA VAL A 107 8.45 3.58 -13.28
C VAL A 107 8.24 2.11 -12.96
N THR A 108 9.25 1.46 -12.39
CA THR A 108 9.21 0.03 -12.03
C THR A 108 9.13 -0.21 -10.53
N ALA A 109 9.44 0.81 -9.72
CA ALA A 109 9.37 0.74 -8.26
C ALA A 109 8.72 2.00 -7.67
N VAL A 110 7.67 1.79 -6.86
CA VAL A 110 6.96 2.83 -6.11
C VAL A 110 6.99 2.46 -4.63
N GLY A 111 7.45 3.38 -3.79
CA GLY A 111 7.55 3.18 -2.34
C GLY A 111 6.22 3.32 -1.58
N GLY A 112 6.22 2.85 -0.34
CA GLY A 112 5.09 3.04 0.58
C GLY A 112 4.77 4.51 0.84
N ALA A 113 3.51 4.80 1.14
CA ALA A 113 3.02 6.14 1.49
C ALA A 113 3.34 7.25 0.46
N VAL A 114 3.60 6.88 -0.80
CA VAL A 114 4.10 7.79 -1.84
C VAL A 114 3.24 9.05 -2.03
N LEU A 115 1.92 8.93 -1.93
CA LEU A 115 0.93 10.02 -2.05
C LEU A 115 0.08 10.17 -0.77
N SER A 116 0.52 9.59 0.35
CA SER A 116 -0.23 9.63 1.61
C SER A 116 -0.52 11.08 2.03
N GLY A 117 -1.78 11.41 2.29
CA GLY A 117 -2.22 12.74 2.72
C GLY A 117 -2.31 13.80 1.62
N CYS A 118 -2.26 13.41 0.33
CA CYS A 118 -2.56 14.32 -0.78
C CYS A 118 -4.08 14.59 -0.84
N THR A 119 -4.59 15.43 0.05
CA THR A 119 -6.03 15.59 0.29
C THR A 119 -6.80 16.24 -0.87
N ALA A 120 -6.14 17.01 -1.75
CA ALA A 120 -6.74 17.59 -2.97
C ALA A 120 -6.65 16.68 -4.20
N LEU A 121 -5.98 15.53 -4.10
CA LEU A 121 -5.73 14.63 -5.21
C LEU A 121 -7.04 13.98 -5.66
N ASN A 122 -7.47 14.26 -6.88
CA ASN A 122 -8.72 13.76 -7.44
C ASN A 122 -8.49 12.78 -8.62
N SER A 123 -7.30 12.79 -9.22
CA SER A 123 -6.92 11.92 -10.33
C SER A 123 -5.50 11.41 -10.16
N VAL A 124 -5.30 10.11 -10.36
CA VAL A 124 -4.00 9.45 -10.34
C VAL A 124 -3.92 8.48 -11.50
N HIS A 125 -2.87 8.59 -12.31
CA HIS A 125 -2.54 7.57 -13.31
C HIS A 125 -1.38 6.73 -12.80
N LEU A 126 -1.67 5.49 -12.39
CA LEU A 126 -0.67 4.51 -11.95
C LEU A 126 0.04 3.91 -13.17
N PRO A 127 1.34 3.54 -13.06
CA PRO A 127 2.06 2.97 -14.18
C PRO A 127 1.59 1.53 -14.46
N ASN A 128 1.52 1.15 -15.73
CA ASN A 128 1.03 -0.18 -16.15
C ASN A 128 1.96 -1.33 -15.72
N THR A 129 3.17 -1.02 -15.27
CA THR A 129 4.18 -1.94 -14.72
C THR A 129 3.96 -2.25 -13.24
N LEU A 130 3.06 -1.55 -12.55
CA LEU A 130 2.88 -1.66 -11.10
C LEU A 130 2.25 -3.00 -10.70
N THR A 131 3.03 -3.85 -10.04
CA THR A 131 2.57 -5.17 -9.57
C THR A 131 2.00 -5.14 -8.14
N VAL A 132 2.39 -4.16 -7.32
CA VAL A 132 1.91 -4.02 -5.95
C VAL A 132 1.47 -2.57 -5.72
N LEU A 133 0.29 -2.36 -5.15
CA LEU A 133 -0.11 -1.05 -4.64
C LEU A 133 0.43 -0.94 -3.21
N PRO A 134 1.49 -0.14 -2.97
CA PRO A 134 2.26 -0.24 -1.72
C PRO A 134 1.50 0.19 -0.46
N MET A 135 2.04 -0.19 0.69
CA MET A 135 1.50 0.19 2.01
C MET A 135 1.23 1.69 2.08
N GLN A 136 0.02 2.08 2.47
CA GLN A 136 -0.42 3.48 2.62
C GLN A 136 -0.30 4.36 1.36
N ALA A 137 -0.10 3.79 0.16
CA ALA A 137 0.25 4.54 -1.05
C ALA A 137 -0.64 5.78 -1.31
N LEU A 138 -1.95 5.66 -1.10
CA LEU A 138 -2.96 6.69 -1.27
C LEU A 138 -3.74 6.94 0.04
N MET A 139 -3.17 6.63 1.20
CA MET A 139 -3.81 6.86 2.49
C MET A 139 -4.25 8.33 2.63
N ASN A 140 -5.48 8.57 3.07
CA ASN A 140 -6.09 9.88 3.27
C ASN A 140 -6.07 10.79 2.02
N CYS A 141 -6.07 10.22 0.80
CA CYS A 141 -6.39 10.97 -0.42
C CYS A 141 -7.89 11.26 -0.46
N THR A 142 -8.34 12.20 0.38
CA THR A 142 -9.76 12.37 0.68
C THR A 142 -10.59 12.87 -0.49
N SER A 143 -10.01 13.53 -1.50
CA SER A 143 -10.72 13.99 -2.71
C SER A 143 -10.69 13.00 -3.88
N LEU A 144 -10.05 11.84 -3.72
CA LEU A 144 -9.92 10.86 -4.79
C LEU A 144 -11.27 10.21 -5.08
N GLU A 145 -11.87 10.53 -6.24
CA GLU A 145 -13.20 10.02 -6.61
C GLU A 145 -13.13 8.76 -7.48
N PHE A 146 -12.13 8.70 -8.35
CA PHE A 146 -11.90 7.62 -9.31
C PHE A 146 -10.45 7.14 -9.22
N LEU A 147 -10.29 5.81 -9.23
CA LEU A 147 -8.99 5.17 -9.31
C LEU A 147 -9.06 3.96 -10.24
N ASN A 148 -8.25 3.98 -11.28
CA ASN A 148 -8.05 2.83 -12.15
C ASN A 148 -6.82 2.07 -11.67
N LEU A 149 -7.03 0.85 -11.21
CA LEU A 149 -5.95 -0.06 -10.85
C LEU A 149 -5.45 -0.76 -12.11
N PRO A 150 -4.12 -0.91 -12.31
CA PRO A 150 -3.58 -1.58 -13.48
C PRO A 150 -3.85 -3.09 -13.43
N ASP A 151 -4.07 -3.71 -14.59
CA ASP A 151 -4.33 -5.16 -14.71
C ASP A 151 -3.12 -6.05 -14.35
N THR A 152 -1.94 -5.45 -14.16
CA THR A 152 -0.71 -6.11 -13.70
C THR A 152 -0.64 -6.24 -12.17
N LEU A 153 -1.55 -5.59 -11.44
CA LEU A 153 -1.56 -5.58 -9.98
C LEU A 153 -1.86 -6.96 -9.40
N THR A 154 -0.97 -7.52 -8.60
CA THR A 154 -1.15 -8.82 -7.93
C THR A 154 -1.48 -8.66 -6.45
N ARG A 155 -1.15 -7.51 -5.84
CA ARG A 155 -1.39 -7.24 -4.43
C ARG A 155 -1.73 -5.77 -4.15
N ILE A 156 -2.62 -5.55 -3.20
CA ILE A 156 -2.89 -4.25 -2.59
C ILE A 156 -2.44 -4.36 -1.13
N ASP A 157 -1.49 -3.55 -0.68
CA ASP A 157 -0.90 -3.66 0.66
C ASP A 157 -1.73 -2.95 1.76
N HIS A 158 -1.27 -3.09 3.01
CA HIS A 158 -1.83 -2.50 4.23
C HIS A 158 -2.15 -1.01 4.06
N GLU A 159 -3.37 -0.60 4.41
CA GLU A 159 -3.86 0.78 4.40
C GLU A 159 -3.71 1.53 3.06
N ALA A 160 -3.49 0.82 1.95
CA ALA A 160 -3.15 1.43 0.65
C ALA A 160 -4.12 2.54 0.20
N LEU A 161 -5.42 2.39 0.48
CA LEU A 161 -6.48 3.36 0.17
C LEU A 161 -7.24 3.82 1.44
N ARG A 162 -6.68 3.59 2.64
CA ARG A 162 -7.34 3.96 3.90
C ARG A 162 -7.68 5.44 3.91
N GLY A 163 -8.93 5.79 4.20
CA GLY A 163 -9.40 7.16 4.31
C GLY A 163 -9.69 7.86 2.99
N CYS A 164 -9.75 7.15 1.85
CA CYS A 164 -10.22 7.69 0.57
C CYS A 164 -11.74 7.93 0.59
N THR A 165 -12.18 8.90 1.39
CA THR A 165 -13.59 9.15 1.72
C THR A 165 -14.47 9.54 0.54
N HIS A 166 -13.90 10.02 -0.58
CA HIS A 166 -14.65 10.36 -1.79
C HIS A 166 -14.64 9.29 -2.88
N LEU A 167 -13.91 8.18 -2.69
CA LEU A 167 -13.85 7.10 -3.67
C LEU A 167 -15.23 6.43 -3.76
N THR A 168 -15.87 6.51 -4.93
CA THR A 168 -17.27 6.04 -5.10
C THR A 168 -17.36 4.63 -5.66
N ALA A 169 -16.43 4.30 -6.56
CA ALA A 169 -16.34 3.01 -7.22
C ALA A 169 -14.89 2.56 -7.28
N LEU A 170 -14.68 1.24 -7.18
CA LEU A 170 -13.38 0.62 -7.35
C LEU A 170 -13.56 -0.77 -7.97
N ALA A 171 -12.80 -1.05 -9.01
CA ALA A 171 -12.69 -2.39 -9.57
C ALA A 171 -11.34 -2.97 -9.18
N ILE A 172 -11.36 -4.07 -8.43
CA ILE A 172 -10.15 -4.82 -8.11
C ILE A 172 -9.80 -5.69 -9.33
N PRO A 173 -8.58 -5.59 -9.90
CA PRO A 173 -8.19 -6.38 -11.08
C PRO A 173 -8.21 -7.89 -10.83
N ALA A 174 -8.45 -8.69 -11.88
CA ALA A 174 -8.55 -10.15 -11.80
C ALA A 174 -7.23 -10.86 -11.40
N SER A 175 -6.12 -10.17 -11.60
CA SER A 175 -4.76 -10.57 -11.21
C SER A 175 -4.52 -10.48 -9.71
N VAL A 176 -5.29 -9.68 -8.96
CA VAL A 176 -5.08 -9.48 -7.52
C VAL A 176 -5.34 -10.77 -6.76
N ARG A 177 -4.40 -11.13 -5.88
CA ARG A 177 -4.41 -12.33 -5.02
C ARG A 177 -4.46 -11.99 -3.54
N GLU A 178 -4.07 -10.79 -3.16
CA GLU A 178 -3.98 -10.36 -1.77
C GLU A 178 -4.41 -8.90 -1.61
N ILE A 179 -5.17 -8.64 -0.54
CA ILE A 179 -5.61 -7.31 -0.12
C ILE A 179 -5.21 -7.14 1.35
N GLY A 180 -4.47 -6.06 1.61
CA GLY A 180 -3.84 -5.70 2.88
C GLY A 180 -4.84 -5.33 3.97
N HIS A 181 -4.39 -5.38 5.24
CA HIS A 181 -5.20 -4.88 6.35
C HIS A 181 -5.62 -3.44 6.10
N ASP A 182 -6.87 -3.11 6.37
CA ASP A 182 -7.40 -1.77 6.38
C ASP A 182 -7.23 -1.04 5.04
N ALA A 183 -6.97 -1.80 3.97
CA ALA A 183 -6.66 -1.25 2.65
C ALA A 183 -7.75 -0.29 2.16
N LEU A 184 -9.01 -0.53 2.53
CA LEU A 184 -10.16 0.29 2.16
C LEU A 184 -10.86 0.95 3.37
N THR A 185 -10.26 0.91 4.56
CA THR A 185 -10.86 1.46 5.79
C THR A 185 -11.16 2.94 5.64
N GLY A 186 -12.38 3.36 5.98
CA GLY A 186 -12.76 4.77 5.86
C GLY A 186 -13.04 5.24 4.42
N CYS A 187 -13.09 4.35 3.42
CA CYS A 187 -13.66 4.66 2.09
C CYS A 187 -15.19 4.80 2.17
N SER A 188 -15.67 5.82 2.88
CA SER A 188 -17.06 5.95 3.33
C SER A 188 -18.10 6.17 2.22
N ARG A 189 -17.68 6.59 1.01
CA ARG A 189 -18.54 6.73 -0.17
C ARG A 189 -18.48 5.56 -1.16
N LEU A 190 -17.64 4.56 -0.89
CA LEU A 190 -17.47 3.41 -1.77
C LEU A 190 -18.74 2.56 -1.78
N ASN A 191 -19.51 2.66 -2.86
CA ASN A 191 -20.79 1.97 -3.02
C ASN A 191 -20.78 0.95 -4.17
N ALA A 192 -19.81 1.04 -5.08
CA ALA A 192 -19.61 0.13 -6.19
C ALA A 192 -18.21 -0.50 -6.14
N LEU A 193 -18.06 -1.59 -5.38
CA LEU A 193 -16.84 -2.38 -5.34
C LEU A 193 -17.00 -3.64 -6.19
N THR A 194 -16.19 -3.77 -7.25
CA THR A 194 -16.11 -4.99 -8.04
C THR A 194 -14.92 -5.82 -7.59
N LEU A 195 -15.20 -7.07 -7.23
CA LEU A 195 -14.22 -8.03 -6.77
C LEU A 195 -14.03 -9.15 -7.81
N PRO A 196 -12.80 -9.59 -8.08
CA PRO A 196 -12.58 -10.72 -8.96
C PRO A 196 -13.03 -12.04 -8.33
N ALA A 197 -13.17 -13.08 -9.16
CA ALA A 197 -13.66 -14.41 -8.79
C ALA A 197 -13.14 -14.95 -7.43
N PRO A 198 -11.82 -14.90 -7.11
CA PRO A 198 -11.32 -15.38 -5.82
C PRO A 198 -11.95 -14.68 -4.60
N PHE A 199 -12.46 -13.46 -4.73
CA PHE A 199 -13.10 -12.71 -3.64
C PHE A 199 -14.63 -12.59 -3.80
N SER A 200 -15.19 -12.89 -4.97
CA SER A 200 -16.61 -12.68 -5.29
C SER A 200 -17.60 -13.51 -4.45
N ALA A 201 -17.17 -14.64 -3.88
CA ALA A 201 -17.98 -15.45 -2.97
C ALA A 201 -18.25 -14.74 -1.63
N TYR A 202 -17.42 -13.75 -1.27
CA TYR A 202 -17.40 -13.06 0.03
C TYR A 202 -18.02 -11.65 -0.03
N ALA A 203 -18.59 -11.25 -1.17
CA ALA A 203 -19.10 -9.91 -1.41
C ALA A 203 -20.31 -9.50 -0.55
N ARG A 204 -20.98 -10.44 0.12
CA ARG A 204 -22.14 -10.16 0.99
C ARG A 204 -21.72 -9.63 2.37
N ASP A 205 -20.61 -10.10 2.94
CA ASP A 205 -20.13 -9.69 4.26
C ASP A 205 -19.26 -8.43 4.22
N LEU A 206 -18.70 -8.09 3.05
CA LEU A 206 -17.93 -6.86 2.83
C LEU A 206 -18.74 -5.56 2.98
N ARG A 207 -20.08 -5.64 3.04
CA ARG A 207 -20.96 -4.46 3.11
C ARG A 207 -21.08 -3.83 4.50
N VAL A 208 -20.55 -4.45 5.57
CA VAL A 208 -20.83 -4.01 6.96
C VAL A 208 -19.66 -3.29 7.65
N GLY A 209 -18.44 -3.31 7.11
CA GLY A 209 -17.34 -2.53 7.70
C GLY A 209 -16.01 -2.80 7.02
N LEU A 210 -15.53 -1.85 6.22
CA LEU A 210 -14.28 -1.95 5.47
C LEU A 210 -13.01 -1.87 6.34
N GLY A 211 -13.01 -2.42 7.57
CA GLY A 211 -11.84 -2.57 8.46
C GLY A 211 -11.28 -3.99 8.46
N LEU A 212 -10.85 -4.50 7.30
CA LEU A 212 -10.41 -5.90 7.15
C LEU A 212 -8.91 -6.03 7.32
N MET A 213 -8.44 -6.76 8.35
CA MET A 213 -7.02 -7.06 8.60
C MET A 213 -6.42 -8.18 7.74
N THR A 214 -5.19 -7.99 7.24
CA THR A 214 -4.25 -9.03 6.82
C THR A 214 -2.80 -8.71 7.24
N GLU A 215 -2.06 -9.75 7.64
CA GLU A 215 -0.62 -9.85 7.42
C GLU A 215 -0.24 -11.34 7.23
N GLY A 216 0.23 -11.71 6.02
CA GLY A 216 0.88 -13.00 5.70
C GLY A 216 0.39 -13.78 4.45
N ASP A 217 0.68 -13.29 3.24
CA ASP A 217 0.84 -13.99 1.93
C ASP A 217 -0.26 -14.93 1.37
N THR A 218 -1.48 -14.94 1.89
CA THR A 218 -2.67 -15.44 1.15
C THR A 218 -3.89 -14.78 1.75
N LEU A 219 -4.90 -14.47 0.94
CA LEU A 219 -6.24 -14.11 1.42
C LEU A 219 -6.71 -15.12 2.48
N ILE A 220 -6.53 -14.83 3.76
CA ILE A 220 -7.27 -15.52 4.82
C ILE A 220 -8.59 -14.81 4.90
N VAL A 221 -9.65 -15.55 4.61
CA VAL A 221 -10.99 -15.06 4.75
C VAL A 221 -11.29 -14.99 6.25
N GLY A 222 -10.74 -14.01 6.97
CA GLY A 222 -11.04 -13.74 8.37
C GLY A 222 -9.91 -13.13 9.19
N SER A 223 -10.28 -12.37 10.23
CA SER A 223 -9.37 -11.77 11.21
C SER A 223 -9.24 -12.65 12.47
N TYR A 224 -8.08 -12.60 13.13
CA TYR A 224 -7.81 -13.30 14.39
C TYR A 224 -7.59 -12.29 15.51
N LEU A 225 -8.34 -12.39 16.61
CA LEU A 225 -8.06 -11.66 17.85
C LEU A 225 -7.37 -12.61 18.82
N GLY A 226 -6.34 -12.14 19.51
CA GLY A 226 -5.63 -12.95 20.48
C GLY A 226 -4.70 -12.17 21.38
N GLN A 227 -3.83 -12.90 22.09
CA GLN A 227 -2.90 -12.31 23.04
C GLN A 227 -1.49 -12.88 22.84
N ALA A 228 -0.51 -11.98 22.74
CA ALA A 228 0.90 -12.34 22.82
C ALA A 228 1.25 -12.82 24.24
N GLU A 229 1.89 -13.98 24.33
CA GLU A 229 2.35 -14.61 25.56
C GLU A 229 3.88 -14.45 25.72
N LYS A 230 4.39 -14.76 26.92
CA LYS A 230 5.84 -14.76 27.16
C LYS A 230 6.53 -15.78 26.25
N GLY A 231 7.62 -15.37 25.61
CA GLY A 231 8.45 -16.25 24.76
C GLY A 231 8.10 -16.20 23.27
N SER A 232 7.55 -15.08 22.79
CA SER A 232 7.21 -14.88 21.38
C SER A 232 6.19 -15.89 20.86
N THR A 233 5.17 -16.19 21.66
CA THR A 233 4.06 -17.08 21.27
C THR A 233 2.73 -16.33 21.29
N TYR A 234 1.75 -16.80 20.53
CA TYR A 234 0.45 -16.16 20.38
C TYR A 234 -0.70 -17.16 20.60
N SER A 235 -1.73 -16.71 21.30
CA SER A 235 -2.97 -17.46 21.53
C SER A 235 -4.12 -16.78 20.81
N VAL A 236 -4.69 -17.45 19.81
CA VAL A 236 -5.91 -16.99 19.12
C VAL A 236 -7.11 -17.20 20.05
N ILE A 237 -7.87 -16.15 20.30
CA ILE A 237 -9.03 -16.13 21.19
C ILE A 237 -10.33 -16.06 20.37
N GLU A 238 -10.30 -15.32 19.28
CA GLU A 238 -11.46 -15.08 18.41
C GLU A 238 -11.04 -15.14 16.94
N TYR A 239 -11.99 -15.49 16.07
CA TYR A 239 -11.84 -15.40 14.64
C TYR A 239 -13.12 -14.83 14.03
N ILE A 240 -12.97 -13.90 13.10
CA ILE A 240 -14.07 -13.25 12.41
C ILE A 240 -13.81 -13.41 10.91
N GLY A 241 -14.47 -14.36 10.26
CA GLY A 241 -14.15 -14.71 8.88
C GLY A 241 -15.14 -15.66 8.22
N SER A 242 -14.65 -16.37 7.20
CA SER A 242 -15.40 -17.41 6.50
C SER A 242 -15.81 -18.50 7.48
N ASP A 243 -17.05 -18.93 7.36
CA ASP A 243 -17.53 -20.14 8.00
C ASP A 243 -17.18 -21.39 7.18
N THR A 244 -16.63 -21.29 5.96
CA THR A 244 -16.35 -22.45 5.08
C THR A 244 -14.90 -22.94 5.08
N GLU A 245 -13.91 -22.08 5.34
CA GLU A 245 -12.49 -22.46 5.42
C GLU A 245 -11.78 -21.58 6.46
N LEU A 246 -11.14 -22.24 7.43
CA LEU A 246 -10.40 -21.60 8.51
C LEU A 246 -8.91 -21.99 8.44
N ILE A 247 -8.01 -21.01 8.42
CA ILE A 247 -6.56 -21.22 8.33
C ILE A 247 -5.88 -20.64 9.56
N ILE A 248 -5.53 -21.46 10.54
CA ILE A 248 -4.73 -21.00 11.69
C ILE A 248 -3.30 -20.73 11.20
N PRO A 249 -2.80 -19.47 11.22
CA PRO A 249 -1.46 -19.16 10.76
C PRO A 249 -0.41 -19.68 11.74
N ALA A 250 0.81 -19.91 11.26
CA ALA A 250 1.92 -20.33 12.12
C ALA A 250 2.47 -19.19 12.99
N PHE A 251 2.33 -17.95 12.52
CA PHE A 251 2.79 -16.74 13.20
C PHE A 251 1.75 -15.61 13.09
N ILE A 252 1.62 -14.81 14.14
CA ILE A 252 0.86 -13.55 14.20
C ILE A 252 1.73 -12.52 14.91
N GLU A 253 1.93 -11.34 14.32
CA GLU A 253 2.75 -10.26 14.90
C GLU A 253 4.18 -10.72 15.30
N GLY A 254 4.79 -11.59 14.49
CA GLY A 254 6.11 -12.18 14.78
C GLY A 254 6.13 -13.20 15.93
N CYS A 255 4.98 -13.50 16.54
CA CYS A 255 4.83 -14.49 17.60
C CYS A 255 4.31 -15.81 17.01
N ARG A 256 4.91 -16.94 17.41
CA ARG A 256 4.48 -18.27 16.99
C ARG A 256 3.11 -18.57 17.57
N VAL A 257 2.10 -18.83 16.74
CA VAL A 257 0.80 -19.27 17.24
C VAL A 257 0.98 -20.66 17.83
N THR A 258 0.60 -20.84 19.09
CA THR A 258 0.71 -22.13 19.79
C THR A 258 -0.62 -22.62 20.34
N LYS A 259 -1.63 -21.76 20.40
CA LYS A 259 -2.98 -22.08 20.85
C LYS A 259 -4.01 -21.34 20.00
N PHE A 260 -5.17 -21.96 19.82
CA PHE A 260 -6.38 -21.27 19.38
C PHE A 260 -7.57 -21.73 20.21
N ASN A 261 -8.50 -20.83 20.48
CA ASN A 261 -9.76 -21.12 21.14
C ASN A 261 -10.62 -21.98 20.22
N GLN A 262 -10.67 -23.28 20.50
CA GLN A 262 -11.34 -24.24 19.61
C GLN A 262 -12.85 -24.10 19.61
N ARG A 263 -13.44 -23.37 20.58
CA ARG A 263 -14.86 -23.04 20.58
C ARG A 263 -15.28 -22.14 19.43
N ILE A 264 -14.32 -21.47 18.78
CA ILE A 264 -14.56 -20.78 17.50
C ILE A 264 -15.24 -21.70 16.48
N LEU A 265 -14.94 -23.00 16.52
CA LEU A 265 -15.48 -23.99 15.59
C LEU A 265 -16.95 -24.33 15.86
N GLU A 266 -17.45 -24.10 17.09
CA GLU A 266 -18.84 -24.41 17.48
C GLU A 266 -19.85 -23.55 16.70
N ASP A 267 -19.44 -22.36 16.25
CA ASP A 267 -20.27 -21.42 15.49
C ASP A 267 -20.04 -21.51 13.96
N MET A 268 -19.30 -22.51 13.47
CA MET A 268 -18.90 -22.66 12.06
C MET A 268 -19.61 -23.81 11.34
N ASP A 269 -20.94 -23.78 11.29
CA ASP A 269 -21.76 -24.87 10.71
C ASP A 269 -21.42 -25.22 9.25
N SER A 270 -20.82 -24.30 8.48
CA SER A 270 -20.48 -24.49 7.07
C SER A 270 -19.04 -24.95 6.81
N LEU A 271 -18.24 -25.23 7.86
CA LEU A 271 -16.80 -25.43 7.72
C LEU A 271 -16.49 -26.69 6.90
N ARG A 272 -15.63 -26.53 5.90
CA ARG A 272 -15.18 -27.62 5.03
C ARG A 272 -13.72 -27.96 5.21
N ILE A 273 -12.88 -26.96 5.47
CA ILE A 273 -11.43 -27.13 5.60
C ILE A 273 -10.95 -26.35 6.83
N LEU A 274 -10.25 -27.03 7.72
CA LEU A 274 -9.50 -26.43 8.82
C LEU A 274 -8.01 -26.67 8.58
N SER A 275 -7.27 -25.65 8.16
CA SER A 275 -5.82 -25.73 7.99
C SER A 275 -5.10 -25.30 9.28
N VAL A 276 -4.22 -26.15 9.81
CA VAL A 276 -3.46 -25.85 11.04
C VAL A 276 -1.94 -26.02 10.84
N PRO A 277 -1.11 -25.31 11.62
CA PRO A 277 0.33 -25.47 11.59
C PRO A 277 0.77 -26.84 12.09
N THR A 278 1.96 -27.26 11.68
CA THR A 278 2.55 -28.53 12.15
C THR A 278 2.67 -28.54 13.68
N GLY A 279 2.11 -29.57 14.32
CA GLY A 279 2.13 -29.75 15.77
C GLY A 279 0.92 -29.21 16.53
N PHE A 280 -0.08 -28.62 15.85
CA PHE A 280 -1.35 -28.27 16.49
C PHE A 280 -2.21 -29.51 16.74
N VAL A 281 -2.82 -29.56 17.93
CA VAL A 281 -3.81 -30.57 18.30
C VAL A 281 -5.19 -29.92 18.29
N VAL A 282 -6.10 -30.46 17.47
CA VAL A 282 -7.50 -30.04 17.39
C VAL A 282 -8.36 -31.14 18.01
N GLU A 283 -9.30 -30.76 18.87
CA GLU A 283 -10.29 -31.64 19.46
C GLU A 283 -11.31 -32.03 18.39
N PRO A 284 -11.38 -33.32 17.97
CA PRO A 284 -12.21 -33.70 16.83
C PRO A 284 -13.71 -33.48 17.04
N THR A 285 -14.17 -33.42 18.30
CA THR A 285 -15.56 -33.19 18.69
C THR A 285 -16.04 -31.76 18.43
N LEU A 286 -15.12 -30.80 18.35
CA LEU A 286 -15.42 -29.40 18.06
C LEU A 286 -15.37 -29.09 16.56
N VAL A 287 -14.83 -30.00 15.75
CA VAL A 287 -14.76 -29.84 14.29
C VAL A 287 -16.13 -30.15 13.70
N PRO A 288 -16.76 -29.22 12.95
CA PRO A 288 -18.04 -29.43 12.29
C PRO A 288 -18.06 -30.69 11.41
N GLU A 289 -19.20 -31.37 11.37
CA GLU A 289 -19.34 -32.61 10.64
C GLU A 289 -19.11 -32.39 9.13
N GLY A 290 -18.15 -33.14 8.56
CA GLY A 290 -17.77 -33.01 7.15
C GLY A 290 -16.59 -32.06 6.88
N ALA A 291 -16.10 -31.34 7.89
CA ALA A 291 -14.89 -30.54 7.76
C ALA A 291 -13.62 -31.42 7.79
N GLN A 292 -12.69 -31.16 6.87
CA GLN A 292 -11.39 -31.83 6.84
C GLN A 292 -10.33 -30.99 7.56
N VAL A 293 -9.63 -31.60 8.51
CA VAL A 293 -8.45 -31.00 9.13
C VAL A 293 -7.21 -31.29 8.28
N VAL A 294 -6.52 -30.24 7.84
CA VAL A 294 -5.33 -30.32 6.99
C VAL A 294 -4.14 -29.71 7.74
N VAL A 295 -3.07 -30.49 7.91
CA VAL A 295 -1.82 -29.98 8.47
C VAL A 295 -0.95 -29.45 7.34
N ARG A 296 -0.60 -28.16 7.37
CA ARG A 296 0.29 -27.55 6.38
C ARG A 296 1.60 -27.10 7.06
N PRO A 297 2.78 -27.40 6.49
CA PRO A 297 4.00 -26.70 6.83
C PRO A 297 3.91 -25.29 6.24
N GLN A 298 3.53 -24.33 7.08
CA GLN A 298 3.50 -22.91 6.75
C GLN A 298 4.92 -22.39 7.03
N VAL A 299 5.66 -22.01 5.97
CA VAL A 299 7.06 -21.53 6.03
C VAL A 299 7.09 -20.08 6.48
#